data_AF-A0A1H6G9Q9-F1
#
_entry.id   AF-A0A1H6G9Q9-F1
#
_cell.length_a   1.000
_cell.length_b   1.000
_cell.length_c   1.000
_cell.angle_alpha   90.00
_cell.angle_beta   90.00
_cell.angle_gamma   90.00
#
_symmetry.space_group_name_H-M   'P 1'
#
loop_
_entity.id
_entity.type
_entity.pdbx_description
1 polymer ?
#
loop_
_entity_poly.entity_id
_entity_poly.type
_entity_poly.pdbx_seq_one_letter_code
_entity_poly.pdbx_strand_id
1 'polypeptide(L)'
;MIKMSLGAAFSETFGFLKANWMQMLLWLGGAVVLACILGWLLLRNAMGTMMMASGDPSAAFGALGSFFLFAILAGTIVFAASLLIWRTGLVGGEPASDIGWGLGAGAAYMLAMIVVYFATIIAMYVVMLIIGLLAFAIFGASGMSLESLATGGASAGLILFGILFYIAIIVFFLWFFGRLSVAGPIMAVNRSANPFSAFAESWRMTGASQWTIVGFNLLMAILFFVFFFVISMLLGSVTAAMMTPDAGAGAMIGGLIVALLIYVPSVLISVSMPAGVYRSISTKAGSDVFA
;
A
#
# COMPACT_ATOMS: atom_id res chain seq x y z
N MET A 1 -3.55 -18.56 -20.00
CA MET A 1 -3.67 -17.43 -19.04
C MET A 1 -4.27 -16.26 -19.80
N ILE A 2 -5.23 -15.56 -19.21
CA ILE A 2 -5.94 -14.48 -19.89
C ILE A 2 -5.18 -13.18 -19.66
N LYS A 3 -5.01 -12.42 -20.73
CA LYS A 3 -4.34 -11.12 -20.70
C LYS A 3 -5.38 -10.05 -20.37
N MET A 4 -5.17 -9.37 -19.25
CA MET A 4 -5.99 -8.25 -18.80
C MET A 4 -5.78 -7.05 -19.73
N SER A 5 -6.85 -6.28 -19.99
CA SER A 5 -6.77 -4.92 -20.53
C SER A 5 -6.89 -3.89 -19.40
N LEU A 6 -6.32 -2.70 -19.58
CA LEU A 6 -6.45 -1.61 -18.59
C LEU A 6 -7.91 -1.25 -18.37
N GLY A 7 -8.70 -1.13 -19.44
CA GLY A 7 -10.13 -0.81 -19.36
C GLY A 7 -10.93 -1.84 -18.57
N ALA A 8 -10.64 -3.14 -18.74
CA ALA A 8 -11.29 -4.19 -17.95
C ALA A 8 -10.93 -4.07 -16.46
N ALA A 9 -9.66 -3.82 -16.12
CA ALA A 9 -9.25 -3.64 -14.73
C ALA A 9 -9.97 -2.44 -14.07
N PHE A 10 -10.05 -1.31 -14.77
CA PHE A 10 -10.79 -0.13 -14.31
C PHE A 10 -12.27 -0.43 -14.11
N SER A 11 -12.92 -1.01 -15.12
CA SER A 11 -14.35 -1.33 -15.07
C SER A 11 -14.67 -2.28 -13.93
N GLU A 12 -13.87 -3.33 -13.75
CA GLU A 12 -14.05 -4.30 -12.66
C GLU A 12 -13.77 -3.70 -11.28
N THR A 13 -12.76 -2.83 -11.13
CA THR A 13 -12.50 -2.13 -9.85
C THR A 13 -13.68 -1.26 -9.44
N PHE A 14 -14.17 -0.41 -10.33
CA PHE A 14 -15.30 0.47 -10.01
C PHE A 14 -16.64 -0.29 -9.95
N GLY A 15 -16.79 -1.36 -10.73
CA GLY A 15 -17.93 -2.28 -10.65
C GLY A 15 -17.99 -2.99 -9.30
N PHE A 16 -16.84 -3.51 -8.82
CA PHE A 16 -16.73 -4.09 -7.48
C PHE A 16 -17.04 -3.06 -6.39
N LEU A 17 -16.45 -1.86 -6.48
CA LEU A 17 -16.70 -0.78 -5.54
C LEU A 17 -18.19 -0.43 -5.48
N LYS A 18 -18.83 -0.19 -6.64
CA LYS A 18 -20.24 0.17 -6.73
C LYS A 18 -21.15 -0.92 -6.17
N ALA A 19 -20.81 -2.19 -6.36
CA ALA A 19 -21.62 -3.30 -5.85
C ALA A 19 -21.49 -3.47 -4.32
N ASN A 20 -20.34 -3.12 -3.74
CA ASN A 20 -20.01 -3.46 -2.35
C ASN A 20 -19.80 -2.25 -1.43
N TRP A 21 -19.98 -1.01 -1.91
CA TRP A 21 -19.58 0.22 -1.20
C TRP A 21 -20.12 0.30 0.24
N MET A 22 -21.38 -0.08 0.47
CA MET A 22 -22.01 -0.02 1.80
C MET A 22 -21.32 -1.00 2.77
N GLN A 23 -21.08 -2.22 2.31
CA GLN A 23 -20.39 -3.22 3.09
C GLN A 23 -18.94 -2.80 3.35
N MET A 24 -18.27 -2.26 2.34
CA MET A 24 -16.91 -1.78 2.47
C MET A 24 -16.81 -0.63 3.49
N LEU A 25 -17.76 0.31 3.48
CA LEU A 25 -17.85 1.36 4.48
C LEU A 25 -18.01 0.81 5.90
N LEU A 26 -18.86 -0.21 6.08
CA LEU A 26 -19.09 -0.79 7.40
C LEU A 26 -17.81 -1.46 7.94
N TRP A 27 -17.17 -2.30 7.14
CA TRP A 27 -15.99 -3.07 7.57
C TRP A 27 -14.71 -2.24 7.61
N LEU A 28 -14.42 -1.47 6.56
CA LEU A 28 -13.23 -0.61 6.54
C LEU A 28 -13.42 0.61 7.44
N GLY A 29 -14.60 1.21 7.49
CA GLY A 29 -14.88 2.31 8.42
C GLY A 29 -14.72 1.86 9.87
N GLY A 30 -15.28 0.71 10.24
CA GLY A 30 -15.08 0.11 11.56
C GLY A 30 -13.60 -0.20 11.85
N ALA A 31 -12.89 -0.80 10.88
CA ALA A 31 -11.45 -1.07 10.98
C ALA A 31 -10.62 0.21 11.18
N VAL A 32 -10.93 1.28 10.46
CA VAL A 32 -10.25 2.58 10.58
C VAL A 32 -10.52 3.21 11.95
N VAL A 33 -11.76 3.18 12.45
CA VAL A 33 -12.07 3.68 13.80
C VAL A 33 -11.28 2.90 14.85
N LEU A 34 -11.23 1.57 14.76
CA LEU A 34 -10.43 0.74 15.67
C LEU A 34 -8.93 1.06 15.55
N ALA A 35 -8.42 1.24 14.34
CA ALA A 35 -7.03 1.65 14.12
C ALA A 35 -6.75 3.03 14.73
N CYS A 36 -7.66 4.00 14.61
CA CYS A 36 -7.50 5.31 15.26
C CYS A 36 -7.47 5.20 16.79
N ILE A 37 -8.34 4.36 17.38
CA ILE A 37 -8.35 4.11 18.84
C ILE A 37 -7.03 3.46 19.27
N LEU A 38 -6.55 2.45 18.54
CA LEU A 38 -5.25 1.81 18.81
C LEU A 38 -4.09 2.79 18.66
N GLY A 39 -4.14 3.67 17.66
CA GLY A 39 -3.16 4.72 17.46
C GLY A 39 -3.11 5.68 18.64
N TRP A 40 -4.27 6.09 19.15
CA TRP A 40 -4.36 6.91 20.35
C TRP A 40 -3.85 6.18 21.60
N LEU A 41 -4.09 4.87 21.75
CA LEU A 41 -3.61 4.11 22.91
C LEU A 41 -2.09 3.85 22.88
N LEU A 42 -1.56 3.49 21.71
CA LEU A 42 -0.18 2.99 21.58
C LEU A 42 0.82 4.10 21.17
N LEU A 43 0.38 5.08 20.38
CA LEU A 43 1.29 6.09 19.79
C LEU A 43 1.26 7.43 20.51
N ARG A 44 0.27 7.70 21.37
CA ARG A 44 0.08 9.02 22.03
C ARG A 44 1.34 9.55 22.70
N ASN A 45 2.05 8.69 23.43
CA ASN A 45 3.29 9.08 24.09
C ASN A 45 4.53 8.75 23.25
N ALA A 46 4.44 7.81 22.28
CA ALA A 46 5.59 7.32 21.53
C ALA A 46 6.26 8.40 20.67
N MET A 47 5.49 9.26 19.99
CA MET A 47 6.05 10.40 19.22
C MET A 47 6.82 11.37 20.14
N GLY A 48 6.21 11.78 21.25
CA GLY A 48 6.83 12.69 22.22
C GLY A 48 8.09 12.08 22.84
N THR A 49 8.05 10.79 23.18
CA THR A 49 9.22 10.06 23.69
C THR A 49 10.35 10.01 22.66
N MET A 50 10.10 9.75 21.37
CA MET A 50 11.15 9.77 20.36
C MET A 50 11.75 11.17 20.16
N MET A 51 10.94 12.22 20.19
CA MET A 51 11.42 13.61 20.04
C MET A 51 12.26 14.06 21.23
N MET A 52 11.99 13.54 22.43
CA MET A 52 12.74 13.84 23.65
C MET A 52 13.91 12.87 23.92
N ALA A 53 14.01 11.76 23.18
CA ALA A 53 15.05 10.74 23.36
C ALA A 53 16.44 11.13 22.82
N SER A 54 16.73 12.43 22.69
CA SER A 54 18.05 12.91 22.25
C SER A 54 19.12 12.45 23.24
N GLY A 55 19.94 11.49 22.83
CA GLY A 55 21.00 10.90 23.66
C GLY A 55 20.63 9.65 24.45
N ASP A 56 19.38 9.16 24.38
CA ASP A 56 18.96 7.89 24.99
C ASP A 56 18.40 6.93 23.92
N PRO A 57 19.26 6.08 23.33
CA PRO A 57 18.83 5.08 22.36
C PRO A 57 17.76 4.13 22.92
N SER A 58 17.78 3.83 24.22
CA SER A 58 16.85 2.87 24.82
C SER A 58 15.41 3.41 24.84
N ALA A 59 15.24 4.70 25.15
CA ALA A 59 13.95 5.38 25.07
C ALA A 59 13.43 5.47 23.62
N ALA A 60 14.33 5.71 22.65
CA ALA A 60 13.98 5.70 21.24
C ALA A 60 13.53 4.31 20.76
N PHE A 61 14.26 3.25 21.12
CA PHE A 61 13.88 1.87 20.80
C PHE A 61 12.58 1.43 21.46
N GLY A 62 12.34 1.84 22.71
CA GLY A 62 11.07 1.59 23.40
C GLY A 62 9.89 2.20 22.66
N ALA A 63 10.02 3.44 22.20
CA ALA A 63 8.99 4.11 21.41
C ALA A 63 8.79 3.48 20.03
N LEU A 64 9.87 3.07 19.35
CA LEU A 64 9.80 2.29 18.10
C LEU A 64 9.02 0.98 18.27
N GLY A 65 9.17 0.31 19.42
CA GLY A 65 8.39 -0.88 19.77
C GLY A 65 6.88 -0.64 19.73
N SER A 66 6.41 0.51 20.22
CA SER A 66 4.99 0.90 20.16
C SER A 66 4.50 1.11 18.73
N PHE A 67 5.32 1.72 17.85
CA PHE A 67 4.99 1.84 16.43
C PHE A 67 4.87 0.49 15.75
N PHE A 68 5.79 -0.42 16.05
CA PHE A 68 5.78 -1.76 15.47
C PHE A 68 4.55 -2.56 15.92
N LEU A 69 4.24 -2.54 17.22
CA LEU A 69 3.05 -3.18 17.77
C LEU A 69 1.76 -2.59 17.16
N PHE A 70 1.69 -1.26 17.05
CA PHE A 70 0.58 -0.60 16.40
C PHE A 70 0.42 -1.04 14.94
N ALA A 71 1.52 -1.06 14.18
CA ALA A 71 1.50 -1.47 12.78
C ALA A 71 1.00 -2.92 12.61
N ILE A 72 1.42 -3.83 13.49
CA ILE A 72 0.94 -5.23 13.48
C ILE A 72 -0.56 -5.31 13.76
N LEU A 73 -1.04 -4.64 14.82
CA LEU A 73 -2.44 -4.72 15.22
C LEU A 73 -3.36 -4.03 14.19
N ALA A 74 -3.02 -2.80 13.80
CA ALA A 74 -3.76 -2.05 12.79
C ALA A 74 -3.74 -2.77 11.44
N GLY A 75 -2.57 -3.26 11.01
CA GLY A 75 -2.42 -4.02 9.77
C GLY A 75 -3.25 -5.29 9.77
N THR A 76 -3.26 -6.05 10.87
CA THR A 76 -4.10 -7.24 11.04
C THR A 76 -5.59 -6.91 10.88
N ILE A 77 -6.07 -5.84 11.54
CA ILE A 77 -7.47 -5.43 11.47
C ILE A 77 -7.85 -4.99 10.05
N VAL A 78 -7.00 -4.19 9.40
CA VAL A 78 -7.25 -3.71 8.03
C VAL A 78 -7.22 -4.86 7.02
N PHE A 79 -6.28 -5.79 7.14
CA PHE A 79 -6.22 -6.97 6.28
C PHE A 79 -7.40 -7.92 6.53
N ALA A 80 -7.81 -8.12 7.78
CA ALA A 80 -9.00 -8.89 8.11
C ALA A 80 -10.26 -8.28 7.47
N ALA A 81 -10.46 -6.98 7.62
CA ALA A 81 -11.58 -6.27 6.98
C ALA A 81 -11.54 -6.38 5.45
N SER A 82 -10.36 -6.25 4.85
CA SER A 82 -10.17 -6.39 3.40
C SER A 82 -10.50 -7.81 2.91
N LEU A 83 -10.06 -8.84 3.64
CA LEU A 83 -10.37 -10.25 3.33
C LEU A 83 -11.87 -10.55 3.42
N LEU A 84 -12.56 -10.01 4.44
CA LEU A 84 -14.01 -10.13 4.56
C LEU A 84 -14.74 -9.47 3.38
N ILE A 85 -14.32 -8.27 2.99
CA ILE A 85 -14.86 -7.55 1.83
C ILE A 85 -14.65 -8.33 0.54
N TRP A 86 -13.43 -8.84 0.31
CA TRP A 86 -13.16 -9.63 -0.89
C TRP A 86 -13.96 -10.91 -0.89
N ARG A 87 -14.13 -11.55 0.26
CA ARG A 87 -14.86 -12.82 0.35
C ARG A 87 -16.32 -12.63 -0.01
N THR A 88 -16.99 -11.69 0.63
CA THR A 88 -18.41 -11.43 0.32
C THR A 88 -18.60 -10.85 -1.06
N GLY A 89 -17.71 -9.96 -1.50
CA GLY A 89 -17.82 -9.33 -2.81
C GLY A 89 -17.48 -10.25 -3.98
N LEU A 90 -16.68 -11.31 -3.77
CA LEU A 90 -16.28 -12.25 -4.83
C LEU A 90 -17.05 -13.58 -4.78
N VAL A 91 -17.43 -14.06 -3.59
CA VAL A 91 -18.08 -15.36 -3.39
C VAL A 91 -19.54 -15.22 -2.94
N GLY A 92 -19.91 -14.08 -2.35
CA GLY A 92 -21.20 -13.91 -1.68
C GLY A 92 -21.17 -14.42 -0.23
N GLY A 93 -22.32 -14.39 0.43
CA GLY A 93 -22.51 -14.83 1.82
C GLY A 93 -22.42 -13.70 2.84
N GLU A 94 -22.75 -14.02 4.09
CA GLU A 94 -22.76 -13.05 5.19
C GLU A 94 -21.36 -12.88 5.78
N PRO A 95 -20.80 -11.65 5.78
CA PRO A 95 -19.44 -11.40 6.30
C PRO A 95 -19.30 -11.75 7.78
N ALA A 96 -20.40 -11.66 8.55
CA ALA A 96 -20.40 -11.95 9.98
C ALA A 96 -20.03 -13.41 10.29
N SER A 97 -20.42 -14.33 9.42
CA SER A 97 -20.14 -15.77 9.58
C SER A 97 -18.64 -16.11 9.43
N ASP A 98 -17.87 -15.22 8.81
CA ASP A 98 -16.47 -15.43 8.48
C ASP A 98 -15.50 -14.56 9.30
N ILE A 99 -15.97 -13.80 10.29
CA ILE A 99 -15.12 -12.91 11.11
C ILE A 99 -13.95 -13.68 11.74
N GLY A 100 -14.21 -14.86 12.32
CA GLY A 100 -13.17 -15.67 12.97
C GLY A 100 -12.08 -16.11 11.99
N TRP A 101 -12.47 -16.50 10.78
CA TRP A 101 -11.53 -16.77 9.70
C TRP A 101 -10.80 -15.49 9.24
N GLY A 102 -11.53 -14.39 9.05
CA GLY A 102 -10.99 -13.12 8.58
C GLY A 102 -9.91 -12.55 9.50
N LEU A 103 -10.10 -12.62 10.82
CA LEU A 103 -9.09 -12.20 11.79
C LEU A 103 -7.84 -13.09 11.75
N GLY A 104 -8.02 -14.42 11.75
CA GLY A 104 -6.88 -15.35 11.70
C GLY A 104 -6.10 -15.26 10.39
N ALA A 105 -6.81 -15.25 9.26
CA ALA A 105 -6.21 -15.10 7.93
C ALA A 105 -5.60 -13.71 7.72
N GLY A 106 -6.22 -12.66 8.28
CA GLY A 106 -5.70 -11.29 8.25
C GLY A 106 -4.39 -11.15 9.02
N ALA A 107 -4.28 -11.77 10.20
CA ALA A 107 -3.03 -11.81 10.96
C ALA A 107 -1.94 -12.59 10.21
N ALA A 108 -2.29 -13.76 9.65
CA ALA A 108 -1.36 -14.56 8.86
C ALA A 108 -0.87 -13.78 7.62
N TYR A 109 -1.77 -13.09 6.92
CA TYR A 109 -1.44 -12.27 5.76
C TYR A 109 -0.57 -11.06 6.13
N MET A 110 -0.86 -10.38 7.25
CA MET A 110 -0.02 -9.29 7.78
C MET A 110 1.41 -9.77 8.05
N LEU A 111 1.57 -10.86 8.81
CA LEU A 111 2.87 -11.40 9.15
C LEU A 111 3.65 -11.87 7.91
N ALA A 112 2.97 -12.53 6.97
CA ALA A 112 3.61 -12.95 5.73
C ALA A 112 4.01 -11.74 4.86
N MET A 113 3.20 -10.69 4.81
CA MET A 113 3.58 -9.44 4.15
C MET A 113 4.80 -8.79 4.82
N ILE A 114 4.86 -8.75 6.16
CA ILE A 114 6.05 -8.27 6.89
C ILE A 114 7.31 -9.05 6.45
N VAL A 115 7.22 -10.39 6.39
CA VAL A 115 8.34 -11.23 5.93
C VAL A 115 8.73 -10.88 4.49
N VAL A 116 7.75 -10.71 3.59
CA VAL A 116 8.00 -10.31 2.20
C VAL A 116 8.64 -8.93 2.13
N TYR A 117 8.17 -7.95 2.90
CA TYR A 117 8.75 -6.62 2.96
C TYR A 117 10.21 -6.66 3.43
N PHE A 118 10.50 -7.36 4.53
CA PHE A 118 11.88 -7.52 5.00
C PHE A 118 12.77 -8.22 3.98
N ALA A 119 12.32 -9.33 3.40
CA ALA A 119 13.08 -10.04 2.38
C ALA A 119 13.37 -9.15 1.16
N THR A 120 12.39 -8.36 0.72
CA THR A 120 12.52 -7.45 -0.43
C THR A 120 13.47 -6.30 -0.12
N ILE A 121 13.39 -5.72 1.09
CA ILE A 121 14.28 -4.64 1.54
C ILE A 121 15.73 -5.16 1.67
N ILE A 122 15.93 -6.34 2.26
CA ILE A 122 17.26 -6.95 2.37
C ILE A 122 17.84 -7.21 0.98
N ALA A 123 17.06 -7.81 0.07
CA ALA A 123 17.50 -8.02 -1.30
C ALA A 123 17.85 -6.70 -2.00
N MET A 124 17.06 -5.65 -1.78
CA MET A 124 17.34 -4.31 -2.29
C MET A 124 18.66 -3.77 -1.75
N TYR A 125 18.93 -3.87 -0.44
CA TYR A 125 20.21 -3.42 0.12
C TYR A 125 21.41 -4.19 -0.45
N VAL A 126 21.26 -5.49 -0.68
CA VAL A 126 22.30 -6.29 -1.36
C VAL A 126 22.53 -5.80 -2.77
N VAL A 127 21.46 -5.55 -3.55
CA VAL A 127 21.55 -5.01 -4.91
C VAL A 127 22.17 -3.61 -4.92
N MET A 128 21.75 -2.73 -4.00
CA MET A 128 22.31 -1.38 -3.85
C MET A 128 23.78 -1.43 -3.48
N LEU A 129 24.20 -2.35 -2.62
CA LEU A 129 25.60 -2.55 -2.27
C LEU A 129 26.41 -2.99 -3.48
N ILE A 130 25.95 -4.01 -4.22
CA ILE A 130 26.62 -4.49 -5.45
C ILE A 130 26.74 -3.35 -6.46
N ILE A 131 25.66 -2.63 -6.70
CA ILE A 131 25.63 -1.52 -7.66
C ILE A 131 26.50 -0.36 -7.19
N GLY A 132 26.49 -0.03 -5.90
CA GLY A 132 27.37 0.98 -5.32
C GLY A 132 28.85 0.63 -5.47
N LEU A 133 29.22 -0.64 -5.25
CA LEU A 133 30.58 -1.12 -5.47
C LEU A 133 30.97 -1.08 -6.95
N LEU A 134 30.08 -1.43 -7.86
CA LEU A 134 30.31 -1.31 -9.31
C LEU A 134 30.46 0.14 -9.74
N ALA A 135 29.61 1.04 -9.23
CA ALA A 135 29.74 2.47 -9.49
C ALA A 135 31.07 3.02 -8.95
N PHE A 136 31.47 2.62 -7.74
CA PHE A 136 32.79 2.96 -7.19
C PHE A 136 33.92 2.47 -8.11
N ALA A 137 33.83 1.24 -8.62
CA ALA A 137 34.85 0.67 -9.49
C ALA A 137 34.95 1.38 -10.85
N ILE A 138 33.82 1.84 -11.41
CA ILE A 138 33.75 2.50 -12.73
C ILE A 138 34.16 3.97 -12.64
N PHE A 139 33.65 4.70 -11.64
CA PHE A 139 33.80 6.15 -11.53
C PHE A 139 34.91 6.59 -10.56
N GLY A 140 35.45 5.65 -9.76
CA GLY A 140 36.43 5.94 -8.73
C GLY A 140 35.89 6.79 -7.58
N ALA A 141 36.68 6.94 -6.51
CA ALA A 141 36.31 7.79 -5.36
C ALA A 141 36.16 9.27 -5.75
N SER A 142 36.91 9.74 -6.75
CA SER A 142 36.87 11.12 -7.24
C SER A 142 35.61 11.46 -8.04
N GLY A 143 34.96 10.46 -8.67
CA GLY A 143 33.70 10.65 -9.39
C GLY A 143 32.47 10.76 -8.48
N MET A 144 32.62 10.47 -7.19
CA MET A 144 31.57 10.54 -6.17
C MET A 144 31.71 11.73 -5.21
N SER A 145 32.64 12.66 -5.46
CA SER A 145 32.81 13.85 -4.64
C SER A 145 31.75 14.92 -4.95
N LEU A 146 31.37 15.70 -3.94
CA LEU A 146 30.46 16.84 -4.08
C LEU A 146 31.03 17.92 -5.04
N GLU A 147 32.35 18.06 -5.10
CA GLU A 147 33.05 18.94 -6.06
C GLU A 147 32.94 18.45 -7.50
N SER A 148 33.00 17.14 -7.73
CA SER A 148 32.75 16.60 -9.07
C SER A 148 31.33 16.91 -9.51
N LEU A 149 30.34 16.83 -8.61
CA LEU A 149 28.93 17.15 -8.86
C LEU A 149 28.73 18.60 -9.33
N ALA A 150 29.45 19.54 -8.72
CA ALA A 150 29.34 20.96 -9.04
C ALA A 150 29.94 21.34 -10.41
N THR A 151 30.90 20.56 -10.92
CA THR A 151 31.66 20.87 -12.14
C THR A 151 31.12 20.20 -13.40
N GLY A 152 30.07 19.37 -13.29
CA GLY A 152 29.34 18.78 -14.44
C GLY A 152 30.12 17.75 -15.28
N GLY A 153 31.29 17.32 -14.83
CA GLY A 153 32.14 16.33 -15.51
C GLY A 153 31.69 14.87 -15.28
N ALA A 154 32.60 14.00 -14.82
CA ALA A 154 32.34 12.58 -14.52
C ALA A 154 31.10 12.34 -13.62
N SER A 155 30.71 13.35 -12.85
CA SER A 155 29.52 13.38 -12.00
C SER A 155 28.19 13.42 -12.76
N ALA A 156 28.13 13.95 -13.99
CA ALA A 156 26.90 13.95 -14.78
C ALA A 156 26.48 12.52 -15.15
N GLY A 157 27.46 11.65 -15.43
CA GLY A 157 27.24 10.21 -15.62
C GLY A 157 26.72 9.52 -14.36
N LEU A 158 27.26 9.89 -13.19
CA LEU A 158 26.81 9.36 -11.89
C LEU A 158 25.40 9.84 -11.51
N ILE A 159 25.06 11.11 -11.78
CA ILE A 159 23.71 11.65 -11.58
C ILE A 159 22.70 10.90 -12.47
N LEU A 160 22.98 10.79 -13.77
CA LEU A 160 22.10 10.09 -14.70
C LEU A 160 21.92 8.62 -14.28
N PHE A 161 23.02 7.96 -13.90
CA PHE A 161 22.99 6.61 -13.37
C PHE A 161 22.11 6.50 -12.13
N GLY A 162 22.28 7.40 -11.16
CA GLY A 162 21.47 7.46 -9.94
C GLY A 162 19.98 7.65 -10.22
N ILE A 163 19.62 8.54 -11.15
CA ILE A 163 18.24 8.77 -11.57
C ILE A 163 17.65 7.50 -12.21
N LEU A 164 18.35 6.90 -13.17
CA LEU A 164 17.90 5.67 -13.85
C LEU A 164 17.74 4.52 -12.86
N PHE A 165 18.68 4.38 -11.93
CA PHE A 165 18.63 3.36 -10.89
C PHE A 165 17.44 3.57 -9.94
N TYR A 166 17.18 4.82 -9.54
CA TYR A 166 16.03 5.14 -8.69
C TYR A 166 14.70 4.85 -9.41
N ILE A 167 14.59 5.20 -10.70
CA ILE A 167 13.42 4.82 -11.52
C ILE A 167 13.27 3.31 -11.60
N ALA A 168 14.37 2.57 -11.80
CA ALA A 168 14.35 1.11 -11.84
C ALA A 168 13.85 0.50 -10.52
N ILE A 169 14.23 1.07 -9.37
CA ILE A 169 13.73 0.65 -8.06
C ILE A 169 12.21 0.85 -7.97
N ILE A 170 11.70 2.02 -8.37
CA ILE A 170 10.25 2.30 -8.35
C ILE A 170 9.50 1.30 -9.24
N VAL A 171 9.99 1.09 -10.47
CA VAL A 171 9.38 0.14 -11.41
C VAL A 171 9.42 -1.29 -10.86
N PHE A 172 10.53 -1.69 -10.23
CA PHE A 172 10.66 -2.99 -9.57
C PHE A 172 9.62 -3.18 -8.47
N PHE A 173 9.41 -2.20 -7.59
CA PHE A 173 8.42 -2.30 -6.52
C PHE A 173 6.98 -2.33 -7.06
N LEU A 174 6.67 -1.50 -8.04
CA LEU A 174 5.35 -1.52 -8.72
C LEU A 174 5.10 -2.88 -9.38
N TRP A 175 6.12 -3.44 -10.02
CA TRP A 175 6.08 -4.77 -10.62
C TRP A 175 5.91 -5.85 -9.56
N PHE A 176 6.81 -5.92 -8.58
CA PHE A 176 6.84 -6.97 -7.56
C PHE A 176 5.54 -7.01 -6.73
N PHE A 177 5.10 -5.86 -6.19
CA PHE A 177 3.84 -5.81 -5.45
C PHE A 177 2.61 -5.95 -6.36
N GLY A 178 2.70 -5.50 -7.62
CA GLY A 178 1.69 -5.79 -8.63
C GLY A 178 1.49 -7.30 -8.84
N ARG A 179 2.58 -8.08 -8.82
CA ARG A 179 2.52 -9.55 -8.96
C ARG A 179 1.92 -10.25 -7.74
N LEU A 180 1.96 -9.61 -6.58
CA LEU A 180 1.37 -10.10 -5.34
C LEU A 180 -0.04 -9.54 -5.08
N SER A 181 -0.49 -8.55 -5.86
CA SER A 181 -1.72 -7.78 -5.61
C SER A 181 -2.99 -8.62 -5.43
N VAL A 182 -3.12 -9.75 -6.13
CA VAL A 182 -4.32 -10.61 -6.06
C VAL A 182 -4.25 -11.71 -5.00
N ALA A 183 -3.20 -11.76 -4.17
CA ALA A 183 -3.05 -12.78 -3.14
C ALA A 183 -4.18 -12.71 -2.09
N GLY A 184 -4.56 -11.50 -1.67
CA GLY A 184 -5.70 -11.28 -0.79
C GLY A 184 -7.03 -11.81 -1.36
N PRO A 185 -7.44 -11.39 -2.57
CA PRO A 185 -8.58 -11.98 -3.28
C PRO A 185 -8.54 -13.51 -3.39
N ILE A 186 -7.38 -14.11 -3.68
CA ILE A 186 -7.21 -15.56 -3.76
C ILE A 186 -7.46 -16.23 -2.39
N MET A 187 -6.91 -15.67 -1.31
CA MET A 187 -7.18 -16.17 0.05
C MET A 187 -8.67 -16.11 0.37
N ALA A 188 -9.33 -15.01 0.01
CA ALA A 188 -10.74 -14.78 0.26
C ALA A 188 -11.66 -15.74 -0.48
N VAL A 189 -11.39 -15.97 -1.77
CA VAL A 189 -12.16 -16.90 -2.61
C VAL A 189 -11.99 -18.34 -2.11
N ASN A 190 -10.76 -18.75 -1.82
CA ASN A 190 -10.47 -20.13 -1.41
C ASN A 190 -10.70 -20.40 0.09
N ARG A 191 -11.10 -19.39 0.87
CA ARG A 191 -11.15 -19.44 2.34
C ARG A 191 -9.84 -19.96 2.95
N SER A 192 -8.71 -19.59 2.36
CA SER A 192 -7.39 -20.06 2.81
C SER A 192 -6.82 -19.15 3.88
N ALA A 193 -6.24 -19.74 4.93
CA ALA A 193 -5.43 -19.04 5.92
C ALA A 193 -3.93 -19.06 5.60
N ASN A 194 -3.50 -19.74 4.52
CA ASN A 194 -2.11 -19.80 4.10
C ASN A 194 -1.79 -18.68 3.08
N PRO A 195 -1.04 -17.65 3.47
CA PRO A 195 -0.70 -16.53 2.58
C PRO A 195 0.38 -16.89 1.56
N PHE A 196 1.30 -17.81 1.87
CA PHE A 196 2.39 -18.16 0.94
C PHE A 196 1.91 -18.94 -0.28
N SER A 197 0.92 -19.83 -0.10
CA SER A 197 0.27 -20.47 -1.25
C SER A 197 -0.48 -19.45 -2.10
N ALA A 198 -1.09 -18.43 -1.48
CA ALA A 198 -1.75 -17.36 -2.20
C ALA A 198 -0.76 -16.44 -2.93
N PHE A 199 0.43 -16.19 -2.39
CA PHE A 199 1.50 -15.47 -3.08
C PHE A 199 1.99 -16.23 -4.32
N ALA A 200 2.24 -17.54 -4.19
CA ALA A 200 2.65 -18.37 -5.30
C ALA A 200 1.58 -18.38 -6.41
N GLU A 201 0.31 -18.50 -6.04
CA GLU A 201 -0.79 -18.48 -7.00
C GLU A 201 -1.00 -17.09 -7.63
N SER A 202 -0.89 -16.03 -6.84
CA SER A 202 -0.94 -14.64 -7.31
C SER A 202 0.16 -14.38 -8.34
N TRP A 203 1.37 -14.87 -8.06
CA TRP A 203 2.50 -14.81 -8.99
C TRP A 203 2.22 -15.60 -10.27
N ARG A 204 1.63 -16.78 -10.17
CA ARG A 204 1.27 -17.57 -11.37
C ARG A 204 0.20 -16.85 -12.20
N MET A 205 -0.89 -16.40 -11.58
CA MET A 205 -2.04 -15.79 -12.25
C MET A 205 -1.70 -14.46 -12.94
N THR A 206 -0.88 -13.63 -12.31
CA THR A 206 -0.54 -12.30 -12.85
C THR A 206 0.50 -12.36 -13.99
N GLY A 207 1.00 -13.55 -14.36
CA GLY A 207 2.17 -13.73 -15.24
C GLY A 207 2.00 -13.13 -16.63
N ALA A 208 0.84 -13.41 -17.25
CA ALA A 208 0.51 -12.93 -18.58
C ALA A 208 0.20 -11.42 -18.63
N SER A 209 -0.12 -10.81 -17.49
CA SER A 209 -0.63 -9.44 -17.38
C SER A 209 0.27 -8.52 -16.54
N GLN A 210 1.48 -8.95 -16.21
CA GLN A 210 2.37 -8.26 -15.26
C GLN A 210 2.57 -6.77 -15.58
N TRP A 211 2.86 -6.42 -16.84
CA TRP A 211 3.08 -5.04 -17.26
C TRP A 211 1.78 -4.24 -17.39
N THR A 212 0.66 -4.90 -17.73
CA THR A 212 -0.65 -4.26 -17.67
C THR A 212 -1.03 -3.91 -16.23
N ILE A 213 -0.71 -4.77 -15.25
CA ILE A 213 -0.94 -4.51 -13.82
C ILE A 213 -0.07 -3.35 -13.34
N VAL A 214 1.20 -3.30 -13.77
CA VAL A 214 2.08 -2.15 -13.49
C VAL A 214 1.49 -0.86 -14.06
N GLY A 215 1.07 -0.87 -15.34
CA GLY A 215 0.45 0.28 -15.98
C GLY A 215 -0.84 0.72 -15.30
N PHE A 216 -1.67 -0.24 -14.87
CA PHE A 216 -2.89 0.02 -14.10
C PHE A 216 -2.58 0.68 -12.75
N ASN A 217 -1.68 0.11 -11.96
CA ASN A 217 -1.28 0.66 -10.67
C ASN A 217 -0.64 2.03 -10.80
N LEU A 218 0.19 2.24 -11.83
CA LEU A 218 0.79 3.55 -12.13
C LEU A 218 -0.29 4.58 -12.47
N LEU A 219 -1.24 4.22 -13.32
CA LEU A 219 -2.35 5.12 -13.68
C LEU A 219 -3.22 5.45 -12.46
N MET A 220 -3.53 4.46 -11.62
CA MET A 220 -4.24 4.70 -10.36
C MET A 220 -3.45 5.58 -9.39
N ALA A 221 -2.13 5.40 -9.30
CA ALA A 221 -1.26 6.26 -8.49
C ALA A 221 -1.27 7.71 -9.01
N ILE A 222 -1.24 7.92 -10.33
CA ILE A 222 -1.38 9.25 -10.94
C ILE A 222 -2.75 9.85 -10.63
N LEU A 223 -3.83 9.07 -10.74
CA LEU A 223 -5.18 9.53 -10.40
C LEU A 223 -5.29 9.94 -8.94
N PHE A 224 -4.73 9.14 -8.02
CA PHE A 224 -4.66 9.50 -6.60
C PHE A 224 -3.82 10.74 -6.37
N PHE A 225 -2.67 10.86 -7.03
CA PHE A 225 -1.84 12.06 -6.93
C PHE A 225 -2.59 13.32 -7.37
N VAL A 226 -3.27 13.27 -8.51
CA VAL A 226 -4.10 14.39 -9.00
C VAL A 226 -5.26 14.67 -8.05
N PHE A 227 -5.93 13.62 -7.55
CA PHE A 227 -7.00 13.76 -6.56
C PHE A 227 -6.52 14.46 -5.29
N PHE A 228 -5.44 13.97 -4.68
CA PHE A 228 -4.87 14.59 -3.48
C PHE A 228 -4.38 16.01 -3.75
N PHE A 229 -3.75 16.26 -4.91
CA PHE A 229 -3.32 17.60 -5.29
C PHE A 229 -4.49 18.58 -5.36
N VAL A 230 -5.58 18.22 -6.06
CA VAL A 230 -6.79 19.06 -6.17
C VAL A 230 -7.43 19.26 -4.78
N ILE A 231 -7.56 18.20 -4.00
CA ILE A 231 -8.13 18.29 -2.65
C ILE A 231 -7.28 19.17 -1.73
N SER A 232 -5.94 19.07 -1.79
CA SER A 232 -5.03 19.93 -1.04
C SER A 232 -5.13 21.40 -1.47
N MET A 233 -5.43 21.68 -2.74
CA MET A 233 -5.70 23.06 -3.18
C MET A 233 -7.03 23.58 -2.64
N LEU A 234 -8.07 22.74 -2.61
CA LEU A 234 -9.42 23.11 -2.16
C LEU A 234 -9.52 23.24 -0.63
N LEU A 235 -8.88 22.32 0.10
CA LEU A 235 -8.97 22.19 1.55
C LEU A 235 -7.67 22.62 2.27
N GLY A 236 -6.66 23.08 1.53
CA GLY A 236 -5.37 23.50 2.11
C GLY A 236 -5.51 24.68 3.07
N SER A 237 -6.38 25.63 2.76
CA SER A 237 -6.69 26.76 3.65
C SER A 237 -7.46 26.32 4.91
N VAL A 238 -8.38 25.36 4.76
CA VAL A 238 -9.16 24.79 5.87
C VAL A 238 -8.25 24.00 6.81
N THR A 239 -7.42 23.11 6.27
CA THR A 239 -6.45 22.33 7.04
C THR A 239 -5.39 23.19 7.71
N ALA A 240 -4.89 24.24 7.05
CA ALA A 240 -3.96 25.20 7.66
C ALA A 240 -4.59 25.97 8.82
N ALA A 241 -5.84 26.41 8.69
CA ALA A 241 -6.58 27.09 9.77
C ALA A 241 -6.79 26.19 11.00
N MET A 242 -6.86 24.87 10.80
CA MET A 242 -7.11 23.88 11.86
C MET A 242 -5.85 23.41 12.58
N MET A 243 -4.65 23.69 12.05
CA MET A 243 -3.37 23.43 12.72
C MET A 243 -2.94 24.57 13.66
N THR A 244 -3.82 25.56 13.89
CA THR A 244 -3.54 26.64 14.84
C THR A 244 -3.65 26.13 16.28
N PRO A 245 -2.77 26.57 17.20
CA PRO A 245 -2.74 26.06 18.59
C PRO A 245 -4.06 26.24 19.37
N ASP A 246 -4.89 27.20 18.97
CA ASP A 246 -6.14 27.58 19.66
C ASP A 246 -7.39 26.90 19.06
N ALA A 247 -7.23 25.98 18.11
CA ALA A 247 -8.32 25.56 17.23
C ALA A 247 -9.44 24.71 17.89
N GLY A 248 -9.31 24.41 19.19
CA GLY A 248 -10.37 23.82 20.02
C GLY A 248 -10.96 22.50 19.51
N ALA A 249 -12.10 22.09 20.08
CA ALA A 249 -12.81 20.88 19.66
C ALA A 249 -13.36 20.96 18.21
N GLY A 250 -13.59 22.17 17.70
CA GLY A 250 -14.08 22.41 16.34
C GLY A 250 -13.09 21.98 15.25
N ALA A 251 -11.79 22.23 15.45
CA ALA A 251 -10.77 21.77 14.52
C ALA A 251 -10.51 20.27 14.59
N MET A 252 -10.69 19.64 15.75
CA MET A 252 -10.65 18.18 15.85
C MET A 252 -11.79 17.53 15.05
N ILE A 253 -13.02 18.05 15.17
CA ILE A 253 -14.19 17.56 14.43
C ILE A 253 -14.03 17.83 12.92
N GLY A 254 -13.60 19.04 12.54
CA GLY A 254 -13.30 19.34 11.14
C GLY A 254 -12.21 18.42 10.58
N GLY A 255 -11.22 18.06 11.41
CA GLY A 255 -10.06 17.26 11.01
C GLY A 255 -10.48 15.82 10.74
N LEU A 256 -11.39 15.32 11.59
CA LEU A 256 -12.04 14.04 11.38
C LEU A 256 -12.89 14.03 10.11
N ILE A 257 -13.66 15.08 9.84
CA ILE A 257 -14.50 15.17 8.63
C ILE A 257 -13.64 15.19 7.37
N VAL A 258 -12.58 16.01 7.35
CA VAL A 258 -11.64 16.07 6.22
C VAL A 258 -10.91 14.73 6.05
N ALA A 259 -10.45 14.11 7.14
CA ALA A 259 -9.85 12.80 7.10
C ALA A 259 -10.81 11.75 6.53
N LEU A 260 -12.09 11.75 6.93
CA LEU A 260 -13.08 10.82 6.40
C LEU A 260 -13.37 11.06 4.92
N LEU A 261 -13.58 12.32 4.50
CA LEU A 261 -13.87 12.68 3.11
C LEU A 261 -12.74 12.30 2.15
N ILE A 262 -11.50 12.33 2.61
CA ILE A 262 -10.31 12.05 1.79
C ILE A 262 -9.91 10.58 1.88
N TYR A 263 -9.79 10.08 3.10
CA TYR A 263 -9.21 8.76 3.37
C TYR A 263 -10.19 7.64 3.02
N VAL A 264 -11.48 7.81 3.29
CA VAL A 264 -12.47 6.76 3.03
C VAL A 264 -12.54 6.43 1.53
N PRO A 265 -12.75 7.38 0.60
CA PRO A 265 -12.74 7.06 -0.84
C PRO A 265 -11.43 6.40 -1.29
N SER A 266 -10.30 6.88 -0.78
CA SER A 266 -8.97 6.37 -1.13
C SER A 266 -8.80 4.91 -0.71
N VAL A 267 -9.19 4.57 0.51
CA VAL A 267 -9.14 3.20 1.05
C VAL A 267 -10.13 2.29 0.33
N LEU A 268 -11.34 2.76 0.06
CA LEU A 268 -12.34 1.98 -0.68
C LEU A 268 -11.83 1.61 -2.09
N ILE A 269 -11.25 2.55 -2.81
CA ILE A 269 -10.68 2.28 -4.14
C ILE A 269 -9.48 1.32 -4.00
N SER A 270 -8.58 1.56 -3.04
CA SER A 270 -7.40 0.72 -2.81
C SER A 270 -7.76 -0.75 -2.53
N VAL A 271 -8.82 -1.01 -1.76
CA VAL A 271 -9.32 -2.39 -1.53
C VAL A 271 -10.04 -2.97 -2.75
N SER A 272 -10.66 -2.13 -3.57
CA SER A 272 -11.34 -2.58 -4.80
C SER A 272 -10.38 -2.92 -5.94
N MET A 273 -9.18 -2.31 -5.96
CA MET A 273 -8.17 -2.53 -7.00
C MET A 273 -7.76 -4.02 -7.12
N PRO A 274 -7.31 -4.71 -6.04
CA PRO A 274 -7.03 -6.14 -6.07
C PRO A 274 -8.19 -7.01 -6.58
N ALA A 275 -9.41 -6.70 -6.16
CA ALA A 275 -10.59 -7.47 -6.58
C ALA A 275 -10.88 -7.28 -8.08
N GLY A 276 -10.72 -6.06 -8.60
CA GLY A 276 -10.87 -5.78 -10.02
C GLY A 276 -9.81 -6.46 -10.88
N VAL A 277 -8.54 -6.42 -10.45
CA VAL A 277 -7.45 -7.17 -11.10
C VAL A 277 -7.69 -8.67 -11.03
N TYR A 278 -8.19 -9.19 -9.92
CA TYR A 278 -8.52 -10.61 -9.78
C TYR A 278 -9.62 -11.03 -10.77
N ARG A 279 -10.74 -10.29 -10.85
CA ARG A 279 -11.85 -10.62 -11.77
C ARG A 279 -11.45 -10.57 -13.24
N SER A 280 -10.60 -9.61 -13.61
CA SER A 280 -10.14 -9.44 -15.00
C SER A 280 -9.13 -10.51 -15.46
N ILE A 281 -8.48 -11.24 -14.54
CA ILE A 281 -7.56 -12.34 -14.86
C ILE A 281 -8.09 -13.74 -14.52
N SER A 282 -9.11 -13.84 -13.65
CA SER A 282 -9.69 -15.11 -13.17
C SER A 282 -10.87 -15.61 -14.01
N THR A 283 -11.50 -14.74 -14.79
CA THR A 283 -12.65 -15.08 -15.63
C THR A 283 -12.23 -16.02 -16.76
N LYS A 284 -12.50 -17.33 -16.65
CA LYS A 284 -12.75 -18.16 -17.85
C LYS A 284 -13.75 -17.38 -18.72
N ALA A 285 -13.44 -17.21 -20.01
CA ALA A 285 -14.26 -16.55 -21.01
C ALA A 285 -15.75 -16.81 -20.79
N GLY A 286 -16.43 -15.87 -20.13
CA GLY A 286 -17.86 -15.73 -20.22
C GLY A 286 -18.09 -14.85 -21.43
N SER A 287 -18.35 -15.50 -22.56
CA SER A 287 -18.97 -14.96 -23.79
C SER A 287 -18.74 -13.48 -24.06
N ASP A 288 -18.06 -13.19 -25.15
CA ASP A 288 -18.31 -11.97 -25.92
C ASP A 288 -19.82 -11.72 -26.01
N VAL A 289 -20.31 -10.71 -25.28
CA VAL A 289 -21.70 -10.24 -25.40
C VAL A 289 -21.86 -9.38 -26.68
N PHE A 290 -20.78 -9.20 -27.45
CA PHE A 290 -20.77 -8.47 -28.72
C PHE A 290 -19.84 -9.08 -29.79
N ALA A 291 -19.72 -10.41 -29.87
CA ALA A 291 -19.19 -11.08 -31.06
C ALA A 291 -20.32 -11.64 -31.93
#